data_AF-A0A2V8VJG1-F1
#
_entry.id   AF-A0A2V8VJG1-F1
#
_cell.length_a   1.000
_cell.length_b   1.000
_cell.length_c   1.000
_cell.angle_alpha   90.00
_cell.angle_beta   90.00
_cell.angle_gamma   90.00
#
_symmetry.space_group_name_H-M   'P 1'
#
loop_
_entity.id
_entity.type
_entity.pdbx_description
1 polymer ?
#
loop_
_entity_poly.entity_id
_entity_poly.type
_entity_poly.pdbx_seq_one_letter_code
_entity_poly.pdbx_strand_id
1 'polypeptide(L)'
;MCPEYYVSPGQVNYFLPKDIAIGAATVTITSSDRTVSIGTMQVAAVAPGLFMLNANGLAAAVVLRVKPGNVQSVENVYQLDASNDVVAKPIDLGAATDSVYLWLFGTGVRRRSSLANVSVTLGTANLPVLFAGDQGQYLGEDQINVGPVPRSVAGSGSVDLVLTTDRLKANTVNLAFK
;
A
#
# COMPACT_ATOMS: atom_id res chain seq x y z
N MET A 1 -0.15 -18.87 -16.61
CA MET A 1 -0.79 -19.41 -15.39
C MET A 1 -0.58 -18.42 -14.27
N CYS A 2 -1.56 -18.26 -13.39
CA CYS A 2 -1.49 -17.36 -12.23
C CYS A 2 -1.07 -18.15 -10.98
N PRO A 3 -0.09 -17.70 -10.20
CA PRO A 3 0.21 -18.30 -8.89
C PRO A 3 -0.98 -18.20 -7.93
N GLU A 4 -1.28 -19.28 -7.21
CA GLU A 4 -2.35 -19.33 -6.19
C GLU A 4 -1.78 -18.94 -4.81
N TYR A 5 -2.53 -18.14 -4.06
CA TYR A 5 -2.22 -17.82 -2.66
C TYR A 5 -3.08 -18.62 -1.68
N TYR A 6 -4.35 -18.87 -2.02
CA TYR A 6 -5.31 -19.50 -1.13
C TYR A 6 -6.51 -20.06 -1.90
N VAL A 7 -7.05 -21.19 -1.42
CA VAL A 7 -8.28 -21.80 -1.91
C VAL A 7 -9.14 -22.29 -0.75
N SER A 8 -10.45 -22.06 -0.84
CA SER A 8 -11.47 -22.60 0.06
C SER A 8 -12.79 -22.82 -0.70
N PRO A 9 -13.79 -23.50 -0.11
CA PRO A 9 -15.10 -23.62 -0.74
C PRO A 9 -15.69 -22.24 -1.09
N GLY A 10 -15.80 -21.95 -2.40
CA GLY A 10 -16.36 -20.70 -2.92
C GLY A 10 -15.38 -19.54 -3.09
N GLN A 11 -14.08 -19.70 -2.78
CA GLN A 11 -13.09 -18.62 -2.91
C GLN A 11 -11.73 -19.12 -3.41
N VAL A 12 -11.12 -18.34 -4.31
CA VAL A 12 -9.72 -18.49 -4.74
C VAL A 12 -9.06 -17.12 -4.74
N ASN A 13 -7.90 -17.01 -4.09
CA ASN A 13 -7.02 -15.85 -4.16
C ASN A 13 -5.80 -16.21 -5.02
N TYR A 14 -5.51 -15.42 -6.04
CA TYR A 14 -4.41 -15.66 -6.96
C TYR A 14 -3.72 -14.35 -7.35
N PHE A 15 -2.46 -14.47 -7.76
CA PHE A 15 -1.67 -13.37 -8.29
C PHE A 15 -1.92 -13.22 -9.78
N LEU A 16 -2.31 -12.03 -10.25
CA LEU A 16 -2.36 -11.72 -11.67
C LEU A 16 -0.97 -11.26 -12.17
N PRO A 17 -0.30 -12.03 -13.05
CA PRO A 17 1.02 -11.67 -13.53
C PRO A 17 1.03 -10.39 -14.39
N LYS A 18 2.16 -9.66 -14.37
CA LYS A 18 2.31 -8.37 -15.06
C LYS A 18 2.26 -8.46 -16.59
N ASP A 19 2.53 -9.63 -17.15
CA ASP A 19 2.57 -9.95 -18.57
C ASP A 19 1.20 -10.26 -19.17
N ILE A 20 0.14 -10.31 -18.34
CA ILE A 20 -1.23 -10.41 -18.83
C ILE A 20 -1.61 -9.14 -19.62
N ALA A 21 -2.22 -9.37 -20.79
CA ALA A 21 -2.67 -8.29 -21.67
C ALA A 21 -3.76 -7.44 -21.00
N ILE A 22 -3.71 -6.13 -21.24
CA ILE A 22 -4.77 -5.20 -20.82
C ILE A 22 -6.01 -5.47 -21.67
N GLY A 23 -7.18 -5.52 -21.03
CA GLY A 23 -8.43 -5.80 -21.72
C GLY A 23 -9.33 -6.75 -20.95
N ALA A 24 -10.40 -7.19 -21.61
CA ALA A 24 -11.25 -8.24 -21.10
C ALA A 24 -10.44 -9.56 -21.06
N ALA A 25 -10.42 -10.20 -19.90
CA ALA A 25 -9.78 -11.49 -19.69
C ALA A 25 -10.78 -12.51 -19.16
N THR A 26 -10.64 -13.75 -19.62
CA THR A 26 -11.37 -14.89 -19.06
C THR A 26 -10.50 -15.55 -18.00
N VAL A 27 -11.08 -15.73 -16.82
CA VAL A 27 -10.49 -16.49 -15.72
C VAL A 27 -11.09 -17.89 -15.77
N THR A 28 -10.24 -18.89 -15.92
CA THR A 28 -10.63 -20.30 -15.86
C THR A 28 -9.97 -20.93 -14.65
N ILE A 29 -10.80 -21.45 -13.74
CA ILE A 29 -10.36 -22.18 -12.56
C ILE A 29 -10.77 -23.63 -12.77
N THR A 30 -9.80 -24.54 -12.67
CA THR A 30 -10.05 -25.98 -12.73
C THR A 30 -9.68 -26.60 -11.40
N SER A 31 -10.68 -27.09 -10.68
CA SER A 31 -10.50 -27.78 -9.40
C SER A 31 -9.91 -29.18 -9.59
N SER A 32 -9.41 -29.78 -8.50
CA SER A 32 -8.82 -31.13 -8.52
C SER A 32 -9.82 -32.24 -8.92
N ASP A 33 -11.10 -32.03 -8.64
CA ASP A 33 -12.22 -32.88 -9.07
C ASP A 33 -12.64 -32.65 -10.54
N ARG A 34 -11.92 -31.78 -11.26
CA ARG A 34 -12.15 -31.35 -12.64
C ARG A 34 -13.36 -30.45 -12.84
N THR A 35 -13.96 -29.94 -11.77
CA THR A 35 -14.97 -28.87 -11.87
C THR A 35 -14.30 -27.64 -12.48
N VAL A 36 -14.93 -27.07 -13.52
CA VAL A 36 -14.46 -25.86 -14.21
C VAL A 36 -15.36 -24.69 -13.87
N SER A 37 -14.79 -23.66 -13.27
CA SER A 37 -15.43 -22.37 -13.02
C SER A 37 -14.86 -21.33 -13.96
N ILE A 38 -15.73 -20.57 -14.62
CA ILE A 38 -15.33 -19.55 -15.59
C ILE A 38 -15.89 -18.21 -15.13
N GLY A 39 -15.02 -17.21 -15.06
CA GLY A 39 -15.37 -15.82 -14.82
C GLY A 39 -14.76 -14.91 -15.88
N THR A 40 -15.24 -13.69 -15.94
CA THR A 40 -14.63 -12.62 -16.74
C THR A 40 -14.15 -11.51 -15.82
N MET A 41 -13.06 -10.86 -16.20
CA MET A 41 -12.54 -9.69 -15.49
C MET A 41 -11.99 -8.67 -16.48
N GLN A 42 -11.92 -7.41 -16.05
CA GLN A 42 -11.20 -6.38 -16.78
C GLN A 42 -9.80 -6.24 -16.22
N VAL A 43 -8.78 -6.45 -17.05
CA VAL A 43 -7.38 -6.16 -16.70
C VAL A 43 -7.11 -4.71 -17.06
N ALA A 44 -6.85 -3.88 -16.04
CA ALA A 44 -6.43 -2.49 -16.21
C ALA A 44 -4.90 -2.38 -16.20
N ALA A 45 -4.37 -1.27 -16.72
CA ALA A 45 -2.95 -0.95 -16.56
C ALA A 45 -2.59 -0.81 -15.07
N VAL A 46 -3.39 -0.04 -14.33
CA VAL A 46 -3.25 0.13 -12.89
C VAL A 46 -4.60 -0.02 -12.20
N ALA A 47 -4.57 -0.52 -10.98
CA ALA A 47 -5.72 -0.66 -10.08
C ALA A 47 -5.21 -0.49 -8.65
N PRO A 48 -4.83 0.73 -8.25
CA PRO A 48 -4.08 0.95 -7.03
C PRO A 48 -4.94 0.59 -5.80
N GLY A 49 -4.33 -0.12 -4.85
CA GLY A 49 -4.91 -0.43 -3.55
C GLY A 49 -3.84 -0.34 -2.47
N LEU A 50 -4.17 0.20 -1.31
CA LEU A 50 -3.30 0.23 -0.14
C LEU A 50 -3.74 -0.83 0.87
N PHE A 51 -2.78 -1.57 1.39
CA PHE A 51 -3.05 -2.58 2.41
C PHE A 51 -3.31 -1.91 3.76
N MET A 52 -4.12 -2.57 4.59
CA MET A 52 -4.53 -2.08 5.91
C MET A 52 -4.16 -3.11 6.97
N LEU A 53 -3.67 -2.65 8.13
CA LEU A 53 -3.30 -3.50 9.25
C LEU A 53 -4.49 -3.84 10.16
N ASN A 54 -5.60 -3.10 10.05
CA ASN A 54 -6.81 -3.35 10.82
C ASN A 54 -8.07 -2.86 10.08
N ALA A 55 -9.24 -3.21 10.64
CA ALA A 55 -10.54 -2.82 10.08
C ALA A 55 -10.85 -1.32 10.17
N ASN A 56 -10.08 -0.57 10.97
CA ASN A 56 -10.23 0.88 11.12
C ASN A 56 -9.45 1.68 10.05
N GLY A 57 -8.80 1.00 9.10
CA GLY A 57 -8.13 1.63 7.99
C GLY A 57 -6.69 2.04 8.24
N LEU A 58 -6.05 1.56 9.31
CA LEU A 58 -4.62 1.83 9.57
C LEU A 58 -3.77 1.33 8.40
N ALA A 59 -2.98 2.20 7.79
CA ALA A 59 -2.14 1.83 6.66
C ALA A 59 -1.12 0.74 7.03
N ALA A 60 -0.95 -0.26 6.16
CA ALA A 60 0.22 -1.12 6.18
C ALA A 60 1.42 -0.32 5.66
N ALA A 61 2.25 0.13 6.60
CA ALA A 61 3.40 0.97 6.30
C ALA A 61 4.46 0.83 7.38
N VAL A 62 5.66 1.30 7.05
CA VAL A 62 6.71 1.60 8.03
C VAL A 62 7.18 3.04 7.89
N VAL A 63 7.70 3.58 8.98
CA VAL A 63 8.35 4.88 9.02
C VAL A 63 9.85 4.69 8.82
N LEU A 64 10.42 5.40 7.86
CA LEU A 64 11.86 5.61 7.79
C LEU A 64 12.19 6.99 8.37
N ARG A 65 12.89 7.00 9.50
CA ARG A 65 13.45 8.23 10.06
C ARG A 65 14.90 8.37 9.63
N VAL A 66 15.24 9.55 9.13
CA VAL A 66 16.59 9.95 8.76
C VAL A 66 17.02 11.11 9.64
N LYS A 67 18.06 10.89 10.43
CA LYS A 67 18.67 11.88 11.34
C LYS A 67 19.91 12.51 10.69
N PRO A 68 20.44 13.63 11.25
CA PRO A 68 21.71 14.20 10.81
C PRO A 68 22.81 13.15 10.67
N GLY A 69 23.65 13.30 9.63
CA GLY A 69 24.67 12.30 9.28
C GLY A 69 24.12 11.06 8.57
N ASN A 70 22.89 11.12 8.04
CA ASN A 70 22.21 10.04 7.32
C ASN A 70 22.03 8.76 8.17
N VAL A 71 21.87 8.94 9.48
CA VAL A 71 21.56 7.82 10.40
C VAL A 71 20.10 7.46 10.24
N GLN A 72 19.82 6.22 9.84
CA GLN A 72 18.48 5.75 9.51
C GLN A 72 17.94 4.79 10.58
N SER A 73 16.66 4.91 10.89
CA SER A 73 15.92 3.94 11.71
C SER A 73 14.55 3.66 11.12
N VAL A 74 14.11 2.41 11.22
CA VAL A 74 12.78 1.97 10.78
C VAL A 74 11.88 1.77 12.00
N GLU A 75 10.67 2.29 11.94
CA GLU A 75 9.70 2.26 13.03
C GLU A 75 8.33 1.76 12.51
N ASN A 76 7.62 0.99 13.33
CA ASN A 76 6.26 0.57 13.01
C ASN A 76 5.26 1.73 13.16
N VAL A 77 4.24 1.76 12.30
CA VAL A 77 3.07 2.65 12.41
C VAL A 77 1.97 2.11 13.33
N TYR A 78 2.20 0.93 13.90
CA TYR A 78 1.25 0.25 14.77
C TYR A 78 1.88 -0.14 16.11
N GLN A 79 1.02 -0.43 17.07
CA GLN A 79 1.33 -1.05 18.35
C GLN A 79 0.21 -2.02 18.72
N LEU A 80 0.45 -2.88 19.70
CA LEU A 80 -0.59 -3.70 20.29
C LEU A 80 -1.19 -2.98 21.50
N ASP A 81 -2.50 -3.01 21.63
CA ASP A 81 -3.17 -2.55 22.84
C ASP A 81 -3.19 -3.64 23.93
N ALA A 82 -3.89 -3.38 25.05
CA ALA A 82 -3.98 -4.32 26.17
C ALA A 82 -4.67 -5.65 25.81
N SER A 83 -5.44 -5.67 24.72
CA SER A 83 -6.14 -6.84 24.19
C SER A 83 -5.33 -7.59 23.14
N ASN A 84 -4.11 -7.13 22.82
CA ASN A 84 -3.29 -7.55 21.69
C ASN A 84 -3.88 -7.22 20.31
N ASP A 85 -4.77 -6.23 20.24
CA ASP A 85 -5.28 -5.75 18.96
C ASP A 85 -4.30 -4.78 18.31
N VAL A 86 -4.20 -4.84 16.98
CA VAL A 86 -3.34 -3.93 16.21
C VAL A 86 -4.02 -2.57 16.12
N VAL A 87 -3.43 -1.57 16.79
CA VAL A 87 -3.90 -0.18 16.82
C VAL A 87 -2.82 0.77 16.30
N ALA A 88 -3.23 1.97 15.89
CA ALA A 88 -2.29 2.98 15.39
C ALA A 88 -1.30 3.39 16.49
N LYS A 89 -0.01 3.41 16.16
CA LYS A 89 1.03 4.02 16.98
C LYS A 89 1.29 5.43 16.45
N PRO A 90 0.96 6.50 17.19
CA PRO A 90 1.18 7.86 16.71
C PRO A 90 2.65 8.13 16.39
N ILE A 91 2.89 8.55 15.15
CA ILE A 91 4.20 8.87 14.59
C ILE A 91 4.65 10.21 15.18
N ASP A 92 5.82 10.19 15.81
CA ASP A 92 6.53 11.38 16.26
C ASP A 92 7.41 11.90 15.11
N LEU A 93 7.30 13.17 14.74
CA LEU A 93 8.17 13.74 13.70
C LEU A 93 9.58 14.08 14.22
N GLY A 94 9.82 14.00 15.53
CA GLY A 94 11.13 14.19 16.16
C GLY A 94 11.63 15.63 16.11
N ALA A 95 12.93 15.82 16.28
CA ALA A 95 13.56 17.15 16.20
C ALA A 95 13.44 17.73 14.79
N ALA A 96 13.49 19.06 14.63
CA ALA A 96 13.35 19.72 13.32
C ALA A 96 14.41 19.29 12.28
N THR A 97 15.53 18.74 12.73
CA THR A 97 16.60 18.19 11.89
C THR A 97 16.34 16.76 11.40
N ASP A 98 15.30 16.11 11.91
CA ASP A 98 14.89 14.78 11.48
C ASP A 98 14.01 14.88 10.23
N SER A 99 14.18 13.94 9.30
CA SER A 99 13.28 13.73 8.17
C SER A 99 12.55 12.40 8.32
N VAL A 100 11.23 12.44 8.22
CA VAL A 100 10.36 11.26 8.34
C VAL A 100 9.78 10.93 6.98
N TYR A 101 9.96 9.70 6.52
CA TYR A 101 9.40 9.17 5.29
C TYR A 101 8.50 7.99 5.61
N LEU A 102 7.55 7.70 4.71
CA LEU A 102 6.65 6.56 4.82
C LEU A 102 6.94 5.60 3.68
N TRP A 103 7.05 4.31 4.01
CA TRP A 103 7.04 3.23 3.03
C TRP A 103 5.70 2.53 3.14
N LEU A 104 4.83 2.78 2.18
CA LEU A 104 3.47 2.25 2.13
C LEU A 104 3.47 0.94 1.34
N PHE A 105 2.68 -0.03 1.77
CA PHE A 105 2.49 -1.31 1.08
C PHE A 105 1.11 -1.40 0.44
N GLY A 106 1.05 -1.97 -0.76
CA GLY A 106 -0.17 -2.04 -1.54
C GLY A 106 -0.04 -2.90 -2.78
N THR A 107 -0.85 -2.61 -3.79
CA THR A 107 -0.83 -3.34 -5.07
C THR A 107 -1.31 -2.47 -6.23
N GLY A 108 -1.15 -2.97 -7.45
CA GLY A 108 -1.72 -2.40 -8.67
C GLY A 108 -1.09 -1.10 -9.15
N VAL A 109 0.14 -0.75 -8.73
CA VAL A 109 0.87 0.45 -9.19
C VAL A 109 1.98 0.16 -10.21
N ARG A 110 2.34 -1.11 -10.41
CA ARG A 110 3.53 -1.51 -11.20
C ARG A 110 3.53 -0.99 -12.64
N ARG A 111 2.39 -1.01 -13.35
CA ARG A 111 2.29 -0.56 -14.76
C ARG A 111 1.83 0.89 -14.90
N ARG A 112 2.03 1.72 -13.87
CA ARG A 112 1.84 3.18 -13.98
C ARG A 112 2.56 3.73 -15.20
N SER A 113 1.97 4.72 -15.85
CA SER A 113 2.54 5.34 -17.03
C SER A 113 3.84 6.11 -16.74
N SER A 114 3.97 6.70 -15.55
CA SER A 114 5.21 7.31 -15.05
C SER A 114 5.15 7.47 -13.53
N LEU A 115 6.29 7.70 -12.87
CA LEU A 115 6.29 8.07 -11.44
C LEU A 115 5.60 9.42 -11.20
N ALA A 116 5.66 10.36 -12.15
CA ALA A 116 5.00 11.66 -12.05
C ALA A 116 3.46 11.57 -12.06
N ASN A 117 2.90 10.43 -12.49
CA ASN A 117 1.47 10.16 -12.45
C ASN A 117 1.05 9.40 -11.19
N VAL A 118 1.94 9.29 -10.19
CA VAL A 118 1.65 8.82 -8.85
C VAL A 118 1.65 10.00 -7.90
N SER A 119 0.58 10.17 -7.15
CA SER A 119 0.48 11.20 -6.12
C SER A 119 -0.05 10.60 -4.83
N VAL A 120 0.48 11.07 -3.70
CA VAL A 120 -0.01 10.71 -2.37
C VAL A 120 -0.39 11.97 -1.62
N THR A 121 -1.61 12.02 -1.11
CA THR A 121 -2.08 13.10 -0.23
C THR A 121 -2.20 12.58 1.19
N LEU A 122 -1.73 13.34 2.17
CA LEU A 122 -1.89 13.11 3.60
C LEU A 122 -2.66 14.29 4.19
N GLY A 123 -3.93 14.07 4.49
CA GLY A 123 -4.89 15.14 4.78
C GLY A 123 -4.98 16.09 3.58
N THR A 124 -4.62 17.35 3.79
CA THR A 124 -4.56 18.37 2.73
C THR A 124 -3.18 18.51 2.10
N ALA A 125 -2.16 17.82 2.63
CA ALA A 125 -0.78 17.96 2.17
C ALA A 125 -0.43 16.94 1.08
N ASN A 126 0.33 17.38 0.06
CA ASN A 126 0.91 16.48 -0.93
C ASN A 126 2.25 15.95 -0.41
N LEU A 127 2.44 14.63 -0.47
CA LEU A 127 3.74 14.01 -0.18
C LEU A 127 4.50 13.77 -1.48
N PRO A 128 5.80 14.14 -1.56
CA PRO A 128 6.64 13.75 -2.68
C PRO A 128 6.71 12.23 -2.78
N VAL A 129 6.48 11.69 -3.98
CA VAL A 129 6.60 10.26 -4.26
C VAL A 129 7.99 9.98 -4.79
N LEU A 130 8.78 9.23 -4.01
CA LEU A 130 10.18 8.91 -4.29
C LEU A 130 10.31 7.58 -5.03
N PHE A 131 9.37 6.66 -4.79
CA PHE A 131 9.31 5.35 -5.43
C PHE A 131 7.88 4.84 -5.44
N ALA A 132 7.52 4.07 -6.47
CA ALA A 132 6.28 3.30 -6.53
C ALA A 132 6.54 2.10 -7.45
N GLY A 133 6.43 0.87 -6.95
CA GLY A 133 6.74 -0.30 -7.76
C GLY A 133 6.82 -1.58 -6.96
N ASP A 134 7.38 -2.63 -7.57
CA ASP A 134 7.53 -3.94 -6.94
C ASP A 134 8.38 -3.83 -5.66
N GLN A 135 7.87 -4.38 -4.55
CA GLN A 135 8.59 -4.43 -3.28
C GLN A 135 9.75 -5.44 -3.32
N GLY A 136 9.62 -6.51 -4.12
CA GLY A 136 10.70 -7.45 -4.44
C GLY A 136 10.88 -8.66 -3.50
N GLN A 137 10.27 -8.65 -2.31
CA GLN A 137 10.32 -9.77 -1.35
C GLN A 137 9.04 -10.61 -1.38
N TYR A 138 7.87 -9.96 -1.45
CA TYR A 138 6.58 -10.64 -1.50
C TYR A 138 5.94 -10.50 -2.88
N LEU A 139 5.58 -11.64 -3.47
CA LEU A 139 4.87 -11.65 -4.75
C LEU A 139 3.58 -10.85 -4.62
N GLY A 140 3.35 -9.93 -5.55
CA GLY A 140 2.12 -9.13 -5.63
C GLY A 140 2.04 -7.92 -4.70
N GLU A 141 3.04 -7.72 -3.84
CA GLU A 141 3.16 -6.53 -3.00
C GLU A 141 3.93 -5.43 -3.72
N ASP A 142 3.33 -4.24 -3.75
CA ASP A 142 3.95 -3.01 -4.19
C ASP A 142 4.36 -2.16 -3.00
N GLN A 143 5.47 -1.44 -3.15
CA GLN A 143 5.95 -0.45 -2.20
C GLN A 143 5.89 0.96 -2.81
N ILE A 144 5.43 1.92 -2.01
CA ILE A 144 5.39 3.33 -2.35
C ILE A 144 6.14 4.13 -1.28
N ASN A 145 7.25 4.76 -1.64
CA ASN A 145 8.05 5.56 -0.72
C ASN A 145 7.68 7.03 -0.88
N VAL A 146 7.26 7.67 0.20
CA VAL A 146 6.83 9.06 0.19
C VAL A 146 7.46 9.88 1.31
N GLY A 147 7.58 11.18 1.06
CA GLY A 147 8.02 12.15 2.05
C GLY A 147 9.10 13.10 1.55
N PRO A 148 9.64 13.95 2.44
CA PRO A 148 9.42 13.94 3.89
C PRO A 148 7.99 14.34 4.27
N VAL A 149 7.49 13.80 5.40
CA VAL A 149 6.18 14.15 5.97
C VAL A 149 6.21 15.61 6.46
N PRO A 150 5.26 16.47 6.04
CA PRO A 150 5.18 17.86 6.47
C PRO A 150 4.96 17.99 7.97
N ARG A 151 5.64 18.95 8.61
CA ARG A 151 5.48 19.21 10.05
C ARG A 151 4.08 19.69 10.44
N SER A 152 3.28 20.17 9.49
CA SER A 152 1.91 20.61 9.71
C SER A 152 0.96 19.51 10.18
N VAL A 153 1.32 18.23 10.03
CA VAL A 153 0.50 17.11 10.53
C VAL A 153 0.88 16.65 11.94
N ALA A 154 1.94 17.20 12.54
CA ALA A 154 2.31 16.89 13.92
C ALA A 154 1.15 17.21 14.87
N GLY A 155 0.87 16.33 15.82
CA GLY A 155 -0.23 16.48 16.77
C GLY A 155 -1.65 16.42 16.17
N SER A 156 -1.80 16.12 14.88
CA SER A 156 -3.11 16.09 14.22
C SER A 156 -3.94 14.84 14.54
N GLY A 157 -3.37 13.86 15.26
CA GLY A 157 -4.04 12.58 15.50
C GLY A 157 -4.12 11.77 14.21
N SER A 158 -5.28 11.14 13.95
CA SER A 158 -5.50 10.35 12.74
C SER A 158 -5.65 11.24 11.52
N VAL A 159 -4.86 10.98 10.47
CA VAL A 159 -4.88 11.72 9.21
C VAL A 159 -5.02 10.74 8.06
N ASP A 160 -5.99 11.02 7.18
CA ASP A 160 -6.26 10.21 6.00
C ASP A 160 -5.12 10.32 4.98
N LEU A 161 -4.79 9.21 4.34
CA LEU A 161 -3.84 9.09 3.27
C LEU A 161 -4.52 8.48 2.04
N VAL A 162 -4.33 9.13 0.89
CA VAL A 162 -4.89 8.66 -0.39
C VAL A 162 -3.78 8.57 -1.42
N LEU A 163 -3.66 7.38 -2.02
CA LEU A 163 -2.83 7.12 -3.19
C LEU A 163 -3.67 7.30 -4.46
N THR A 164 -3.12 8.00 -5.45
CA THR A 164 -3.66 8.06 -6.81
C THR A 164 -2.58 7.65 -7.81
N THR A 165 -2.92 6.75 -8.74
CA THR A 165 -2.04 6.30 -9.82
C THR A 165 -2.77 6.40 -11.14
N ASP A 166 -2.20 7.12 -12.11
CA ASP A 166 -2.81 7.39 -13.42
C ASP A 166 -4.29 7.83 -13.33
N ARG A 167 -4.58 8.73 -12.38
CA ARG A 167 -5.92 9.29 -12.05
C ARG A 167 -6.89 8.32 -11.37
N LEU A 168 -6.50 7.08 -11.11
CA LEU A 168 -7.28 6.13 -10.33
C LEU A 168 -6.89 6.25 -8.85
N LYS A 169 -7.88 6.46 -7.99
CA LYS A 169 -7.69 6.53 -6.53
C LYS A 169 -7.72 5.12 -5.93
N ALA A 170 -6.82 4.86 -4.99
CA ALA A 170 -6.90 3.72 -4.10
C ALA A 170 -7.98 3.93 -3.03
N ASN A 171 -8.21 2.89 -2.22
CA ASN A 171 -8.89 3.04 -0.94
C ASN A 171 -8.15 4.05 -0.04
N THR A 172 -8.90 4.78 0.78
CA THR A 172 -8.35 5.67 1.81
C THR A 172 -7.88 4.83 2.99
N VAL A 173 -6.69 5.14 3.50
CA VAL A 173 -6.14 4.59 4.75
C VAL A 173 -5.81 5.75 5.70
N ASN A 174 -5.45 5.47 6.94
CA ASN A 174 -5.04 6.50 7.91
C ASN A 174 -3.72 6.17 8.60
N LEU A 175 -3.08 7.23 9.09
CA LEU A 175 -1.90 7.19 9.96
C LEU A 175 -2.10 8.18 11.11
N ALA A 176 -1.61 7.83 12.30
CA ALA A 176 -1.70 8.70 13.46
C ALA A 176 -0.41 9.51 13.65
N PHE A 177 -0.53 10.77 14.04
CA PHE A 177 0.59 11.69 14.29
C PHE A 177 0.44 12.37 15.66
N LYS A 178 1.56 12.54 16.35
CA LYS A 178 1.65 13.25 17.63
C LYS A 178 2.68 14.37 17.60
#